data_AF-A0A151U1U5-F1
#
_entry.id   AF-A0A151U1U5-F1
#
_cell.length_a   1.000
_cell.length_b   1.000
_cell.length_c   1.000
_cell.angle_alpha   90.00
_cell.angle_beta   90.00
_cell.angle_gamma   90.00
#
_symmetry.space_group_name_H-M   'P 1'
#
loop_
_entity.id
_entity.type
_entity.pdbx_description
1 polymer ?
#
loop_
_entity_poly.entity_id
_entity_poly.type
_entity_poly.pdbx_seq_one_letter_code
_entity_poly.pdbx_strand_id
1 'polypeptide(L)'
;MNKLQHDDHSDRNAGDASKDHLNALEERLRAVEGHNFDIQEATKMCLVQDIEFPAKFKVADFQKYTGTSYPKGHLMMYYRKMATHIGSENLLIHYFSESLFDAALNWYIQLDKGKV
;
A
#
# COMPACT_ATOMS: atom_id res chain seq x y z
N MET A 1 31.56 -35.26 26.77
CA MET A 1 32.03 -35.56 25.40
C MET A 1 30.84 -35.54 24.47
N ASN A 2 30.88 -34.63 23.48
CA ASN A 2 30.28 -34.71 22.13
C ASN A 2 28.73 -34.68 22.02
N LYS A 3 28.10 -33.90 21.13
CA LYS A 3 28.50 -32.82 20.22
C LYS A 3 27.21 -32.06 19.85
N LEU A 4 27.29 -30.74 19.72
CA LEU A 4 26.32 -29.90 19.01
C LEU A 4 26.05 -30.48 17.62
N GLN A 5 24.79 -30.55 17.23
CA GLN A 5 24.39 -30.42 15.83
C GLN A 5 23.44 -29.23 15.73
N HIS A 6 23.98 -28.15 15.20
CA HIS A 6 23.25 -27.01 14.66
C HIS A 6 22.59 -27.51 13.37
N ASP A 7 21.27 -27.41 13.25
CA ASP A 7 20.61 -27.36 11.95
C ASP A 7 19.72 -26.12 11.94
N ASP A 8 20.33 -25.07 11.39
CA ASP A 8 19.72 -23.82 10.99
C ASP A 8 18.99 -24.03 9.65
N HIS A 9 17.68 -24.26 9.70
CA HIS A 9 16.81 -24.16 8.52
C HIS A 9 15.41 -23.71 8.93
N SER A 10 15.27 -22.43 9.25
CA SER A 10 13.97 -21.85 9.56
C SER A 10 13.87 -20.38 9.15
N ASP A 11 14.22 -20.06 7.90
CA ASP A 11 13.90 -18.72 7.37
C ASP A 11 13.54 -18.65 5.87
N ARG A 12 13.46 -19.78 5.15
CA ARG A 12 13.18 -19.78 3.70
C ARG A 12 11.71 -19.96 3.30
N ASN A 13 10.78 -20.12 4.24
CA ASN A 13 9.43 -20.60 3.92
C ASN A 13 8.37 -19.50 3.74
N ALA A 14 8.53 -18.33 4.37
CA ALA A 14 7.50 -17.28 4.32
C ALA A 14 7.51 -16.48 3.01
N GLY A 15 8.70 -16.19 2.45
CA GLY A 15 8.84 -15.42 1.21
C GLY A 15 8.42 -16.18 -0.05
N ASP A 16 8.48 -17.51 -0.02
CA ASP A 16 8.16 -18.39 -1.16
C ASP A 16 6.64 -18.52 -1.35
N ALA A 17 5.92 -18.77 -0.26
CA ALA A 17 4.46 -18.89 -0.27
C ALA A 17 3.74 -17.60 -0.70
N SER A 18 4.25 -16.42 -0.30
CA SER A 18 3.71 -15.14 -0.76
C SER A 18 3.94 -14.91 -2.24
N LYS A 19 5.10 -15.32 -2.77
CA LYS A 19 5.43 -15.15 -4.19
C LYS A 19 4.61 -16.08 -5.08
N ASP A 20 4.42 -17.32 -4.66
CA ASP A 20 3.56 -18.28 -5.35
C ASP A 20 2.11 -17.81 -5.42
N HIS A 21 1.62 -17.18 -4.34
CA HIS A 21 0.28 -16.59 -4.32
C HIS A 21 0.13 -15.43 -5.31
N LEU A 22 1.12 -14.54 -5.40
CA LEU A 22 1.11 -13.43 -6.35
C LEU A 22 1.17 -13.95 -7.79
N ASN A 23 2.02 -14.93 -8.09
CA ASN A 23 2.10 -15.53 -9.43
C ASN A 23 0.74 -16.15 -9.85
N ALA A 24 0.07 -16.85 -8.93
CA ALA A 24 -1.24 -17.43 -9.18
C ALA A 24 -2.32 -16.37 -9.45
N LEU A 25 -2.25 -15.21 -8.77
CA LEU A 25 -3.14 -14.09 -9.04
C LEU A 25 -2.87 -13.47 -10.42
N GLU A 26 -1.59 -13.35 -10.80
CA GLU A 26 -1.18 -12.80 -12.09
C GLU A 26 -1.72 -13.63 -13.26
N GLU A 27 -1.57 -14.95 -13.20
CA GLU A 27 -2.09 -15.87 -14.22
C GLU A 27 -3.62 -15.78 -14.33
N ARG A 28 -4.33 -15.62 -13.21
CA ARG A 28 -5.78 -15.45 -13.21
C ARG A 28 -6.21 -14.13 -13.83
N LEU A 29 -5.54 -13.03 -13.53
CA LEU A 29 -5.82 -11.73 -14.13
C LEU A 29 -5.56 -11.76 -15.63
N ARG A 30 -4.44 -12.36 -16.06
CA ARG A 30 -4.09 -12.57 -17.47
C ARG A 30 -5.15 -13.38 -18.21
N ALA A 31 -5.67 -14.44 -17.60
CA ALA A 31 -6.72 -15.27 -18.20
C ALA A 31 -8.06 -14.53 -18.38
N VAL A 32 -8.36 -13.54 -17.53
CA VAL A 32 -9.64 -12.79 -17.55
C VAL A 32 -9.54 -11.53 -18.42
N GLU A 33 -8.47 -10.75 -18.25
CA GLU A 33 -8.33 -9.42 -18.84
C GLU A 33 -7.47 -9.40 -20.11
N GLY A 34 -6.82 -10.53 -20.45
CA GLY A 34 -6.08 -10.73 -21.69
C GLY A 34 -4.78 -9.90 -21.84
N HIS A 35 -4.49 -9.01 -20.90
CA HIS A 35 -3.25 -8.25 -20.86
C HIS A 35 -2.28 -8.81 -19.83
N ASN A 36 -0.98 -8.61 -20.04
CA ASN A 36 0.04 -8.94 -19.05
C ASN A 36 -0.02 -7.90 -17.93
N PHE A 37 -0.64 -8.25 -16.81
CA PHE A 37 -0.57 -7.47 -15.58
C PHE A 37 0.72 -7.85 -14.84
N ASP A 38 1.58 -6.89 -14.52
CA ASP A 38 2.76 -7.14 -13.68
C ASP A 38 2.46 -6.73 -12.23
N ILE A 39 2.17 -7.73 -11.39
CA ILE A 39 1.88 -7.49 -9.96
C ILE A 39 3.11 -6.93 -9.24
N GLN A 40 4.32 -7.29 -9.65
CA GLN A 40 5.53 -6.74 -9.05
C GLN A 40 5.68 -5.26 -9.41
N GLU A 41 5.33 -4.86 -10.63
CA GLU A 41 5.30 -3.45 -10.99
C GLU A 41 4.21 -2.69 -10.23
N ALA A 42 3.03 -3.29 -10.04
CA ALA A 42 1.97 -2.71 -9.22
C ALA A 42 2.40 -2.48 -7.76
N THR A 43 3.13 -3.42 -7.15
CA THR A 43 3.68 -3.23 -5.79
C THR A 43 4.73 -2.12 -5.73
N LYS A 44 5.51 -1.91 -6.81
CA LYS A 44 6.44 -0.77 -6.92
C LYS A 44 5.73 0.58 -7.04
N MET A 45 4.50 0.64 -7.53
CA MET A 45 3.72 1.89 -7.61
C MET A 45 3.21 2.38 -6.24
N CYS A 46 3.05 1.50 -5.25
CA CYS A 46 2.63 1.90 -3.91
C CYS A 46 3.73 2.68 -3.18
N LEU A 47 3.47 3.93 -2.76
CA LEU A 47 4.46 4.74 -2.01
C LEU A 47 4.88 4.11 -0.67
N VAL A 48 4.00 3.33 -0.05
CA VAL A 48 4.23 2.66 1.24
C VAL A 48 3.78 1.20 1.13
N GLN A 49 4.56 0.27 1.72
CA GLN A 49 4.28 -1.17 1.68
C GLN A 49 4.06 -1.77 3.08
N ASP A 50 4.72 -1.23 4.11
CA ASP A 50 4.66 -1.73 5.49
C ASP A 50 3.62 -0.96 6.33
N ILE A 51 2.34 -1.15 6.02
CA ILE A 51 1.25 -0.48 6.73
C ILE A 51 0.75 -1.37 7.86
N GLU A 52 0.93 -0.92 9.10
CA GLU A 52 0.33 -1.56 10.27
C GLU A 52 -1.04 -0.95 10.56
N PHE A 53 -2.09 -1.77 10.46
CA PHE A 53 -3.44 -1.37 10.81
C PHE A 53 -3.75 -1.71 12.28
N PRO A 54 -4.18 -0.73 13.09
CA PRO A 54 -4.67 -1.01 14.44
C PRO A 54 -5.83 -2.00 14.44
N ALA A 55 -5.93 -2.86 15.46
CA ALA A 55 -6.94 -3.94 15.54
C ALA A 55 -8.43 -3.47 15.50
N LYS A 56 -8.68 -2.17 15.68
CA LYS A 56 -10.02 -1.55 15.58
C LYS A 56 -10.06 -0.43 14.54
N PHE A 57 -9.16 -0.49 13.55
CA PHE A 57 -9.08 0.52 12.52
C PHE A 57 -10.37 0.55 11.70
N LYS A 58 -10.94 1.74 11.56
CA LYS A 58 -12.09 1.97 10.69
C LYS A 58 -11.61 2.70 9.45
N VAL A 59 -11.90 2.12 8.28
CA VAL A 59 -11.69 2.78 6.99
C VAL A 59 -12.38 4.15 7.02
N ALA A 60 -11.60 5.20 6.81
CA ALA A 60 -12.12 6.55 6.75
C ALA A 60 -12.76 6.78 5.38
N ASP A 61 -14.01 7.24 5.38
CA ASP A 61 -14.69 7.69 4.17
C ASP A 61 -14.31 9.14 3.87
N PHE A 62 -13.85 9.45 2.68
CA PHE A 62 -13.42 10.79 2.29
C PHE A 62 -14.28 11.31 1.13
N GLN A 63 -14.66 12.59 1.21
CA GLN A 63 -15.01 13.30 -0.01
C GLN A 63 -13.73 13.40 -0.84
N LYS A 64 -13.74 12.78 -2.02
CA LYS A 64 -12.53 12.69 -2.82
C LYS A 64 -12.16 14.03 -3.47
N TYR A 65 -10.87 14.35 -3.43
CA TYR A 65 -10.31 15.53 -4.05
C TYR A 65 -9.85 15.24 -5.48
N THR A 66 -10.40 15.97 -6.45
CA THR A 66 -10.11 15.79 -7.88
C THR A 66 -8.96 16.65 -8.40
N GLY A 67 -8.43 17.57 -7.58
CA GLY A 67 -7.40 18.55 -8.00
C GLY A 67 -7.94 19.94 -8.31
N THR A 68 -9.26 20.14 -8.40
CA THR A 68 -9.86 21.42 -8.85
C THR A 68 -10.63 22.16 -7.77
N SER A 69 -10.97 21.51 -6.65
CA SER A 69 -11.67 22.13 -5.52
C SER A 69 -10.70 22.79 -4.52
N TYR A 70 -11.18 23.21 -3.34
CA TYR A 70 -10.41 23.97 -2.35
C TYR A 70 -9.38 23.08 -1.59
N PRO A 71 -8.06 23.16 -1.90
CA PRO A 71 -7.08 22.20 -1.39
C PRO A 71 -6.88 22.29 0.13
N LYS A 72 -6.89 23.51 0.68
CA LYS A 72 -6.76 23.73 2.13
C LYS A 72 -7.92 23.13 2.91
N GLY A 73 -9.14 23.22 2.36
CA GLY A 73 -10.33 22.62 2.96
C GLY A 73 -10.25 21.10 2.98
N HIS A 74 -9.77 20.50 1.89
CA HIS A 74 -9.53 19.06 1.81
C HIS A 74 -8.55 18.59 2.88
N LEU A 75 -7.38 19.25 2.99
CA LEU A 75 -6.36 18.91 3.98
C LEU A 75 -6.91 19.01 5.41
N MET A 76 -7.63 20.09 5.73
CA MET A 76 -8.24 20.26 7.05
C MET A 76 -9.21 19.12 7.39
N MET A 77 -10.06 18.73 6.44
CA MET A 77 -11.00 17.63 6.64
C MET A 77 -10.31 16.28 6.74
N TYR A 78 -9.28 16.06 5.93
CA TYR A 78 -8.44 14.86 5.98
C TYR A 78 -7.80 14.69 7.36
N TYR A 79 -7.10 15.73 7.86
CA TYR A 79 -6.49 15.69 9.20
C TYR A 79 -7.52 15.44 10.30
N ARG A 80 -8.71 16.05 10.21
CA ARG A 80 -9.78 15.81 11.17
C ARG A 80 -10.25 14.35 11.17
N LYS A 81 -10.39 13.73 10.00
CA LYS A 81 -10.79 12.31 9.87
C LYS A 81 -9.70 11.36 10.34
N MET A 82 -8.44 11.73 10.16
CA MET A 82 -7.27 10.92 10.53
C MET A 82 -6.69 11.27 11.92
N ALA A 83 -7.37 12.09 12.72
CA ALA A 83 -6.85 12.62 13.98
C ALA A 83 -6.40 11.54 14.98
N THR A 84 -7.06 10.37 14.99
CA THR A 84 -6.72 9.24 15.86
C THR A 84 -5.51 8.43 15.38
N HIS A 85 -4.99 8.75 14.19
CA HIS A 85 -3.97 7.99 13.47
C HIS A 85 -2.74 8.83 13.12
N ILE A 86 -2.64 10.06 13.64
CA ILE A 86 -1.54 10.99 13.32
C ILE A 86 -0.14 10.48 13.66
N GLY A 87 -0.05 9.45 14.51
CA GLY A 87 1.23 8.81 14.89
C GLY A 87 1.71 7.72 13.94
N SER A 88 0.95 7.37 12.90
CA SER A 88 1.35 6.35 11.90
C SER A 88 1.47 6.99 10.52
N GLU A 89 2.68 7.38 10.15
CA GLU A 89 2.96 8.07 8.88
C GLU A 89 2.56 7.22 7.67
N ASN A 90 2.90 5.93 7.65
CA ASN A 90 2.53 5.03 6.55
C ASN A 90 1.01 4.94 6.37
N LEU A 91 0.26 4.91 7.47
CA LEU A 91 -1.20 4.88 7.45
C LEU A 91 -1.78 6.21 6.94
N LEU A 92 -1.19 7.34 7.32
CA LEU A 92 -1.56 8.65 6.79
C LEU A 92 -1.31 8.72 5.27
N ILE A 93 -0.10 8.39 4.83
CA ILE A 93 0.28 8.40 3.40
C ILE A 93 -0.67 7.51 2.59
N HIS A 94 -0.96 6.30 3.07
CA HIS A 94 -1.91 5.39 2.40
C HIS A 94 -3.32 5.99 2.31
N TYR A 95 -3.88 6.49 3.40
CA TYR A 95 -5.24 7.05 3.35
C TYR A 95 -5.31 8.41 2.66
N PHE A 96 -4.18 9.10 2.51
CA PHE A 96 -4.13 10.30 1.70
C PHE A 96 -4.42 9.97 0.24
N SER A 97 -3.86 8.89 -0.32
CA SER A 97 -4.20 8.46 -1.69
C SER A 97 -5.68 8.11 -1.85
N GLU A 98 -6.28 7.46 -0.85
CA GLU A 98 -7.72 7.14 -0.85
C GLU A 98 -8.62 8.39 -0.83
N SER A 99 -8.09 9.50 -0.31
CA SER A 99 -8.79 10.79 -0.31
C SER A 99 -8.72 11.53 -1.65
N LEU A 100 -7.94 11.03 -2.63
CA LEU A 100 -7.76 11.63 -3.95
C LEU A 100 -8.59 10.91 -5.01
N PHE A 101 -8.82 11.60 -6.12
CA PHE A 101 -9.45 11.03 -7.30
C PHE A 101 -8.94 11.69 -8.58
N ASP A 102 -9.11 10.99 -9.69
CA ASP A 102 -8.84 11.51 -11.04
C ASP A 102 -7.45 12.17 -11.15
N ALA A 103 -7.36 13.41 -11.65
CA ALA A 103 -6.11 14.12 -11.87
C ALA A 103 -5.23 14.21 -10.61
N ALA A 104 -5.82 14.38 -9.42
CA ALA A 104 -5.05 14.44 -8.18
C ALA A 104 -4.47 13.08 -7.78
N LEU A 105 -5.23 12.00 -7.97
CA LEU A 105 -4.72 10.65 -7.72
C LEU A 105 -3.61 10.30 -8.72
N ASN A 106 -3.80 10.65 -9.99
CA ASN A 106 -2.81 10.44 -11.03
C ASN A 106 -1.50 11.20 -10.76
N TRP A 107 -1.59 12.44 -10.26
CA TRP A 107 -0.42 13.19 -9.80
C TRP A 107 0.29 12.47 -8.64
N TYR A 108 -0.46 11.95 -7.67
CA TYR A 108 0.09 11.30 -6.49
C TYR A 108 0.82 10.00 -6.81
N ILE A 109 0.26 9.13 -7.66
CA ILE A 109 0.90 7.86 -8.04
C ILE A 109 2.18 8.06 -8.89
N GLN A 110 2.34 9.22 -9.51
CA GLN A 110 3.53 9.60 -10.28
C GLN A 110 4.61 10.25 -9.41
N LEU A 111 4.37 10.43 -8.10
CA LEU A 111 5.41 10.94 -7.19
C LEU A 111 6.57 9.95 -7.13
N ASP A 112 7.75 10.44 -7.47
CA ASP A 112 8.99 9.67 -7.42
C ASP A 112 9.39 9.42 -5.96
N LYS A 113 9.50 8.14 -5.59
CA LYS A 113 9.89 7.68 -4.25
C LYS A 113 11.26 8.19 -3.82
N GLY A 114 12.12 8.62 -4.75
CA GLY A 114 13.47 9.11 -4.46
C GLY A 114 13.59 10.60 -4.13
N LYS A 115 12.47 11.35 -4.06
CA LYS A 115 12.48 12.82 -3.92
C LYS A 115 11.67 13.37 -2.74
N VAL A 116 11.29 12.53 -1.78
CA VAL A 116 10.64 12.95 -0.54
C VAL A 116 11.58 12.71 0.64
#